data_AF-A0A840QKQ3-F1
#
_entry.id   AF-A0A840QKQ3-F1
#
_cell.length_a   1.000
_cell.length_b   1.000
_cell.length_c   1.000
_cell.angle_alpha   90.00
_cell.angle_beta   90.00
_cell.angle_gamma   90.00
#
_symmetry.space_group_name_H-M   'P 1'
#
loop_
_entity.id
_entity.type
_entity.pdbx_description
1 polymer ?
#
loop_
_entity_poly.entity_id
_entity_poly.type
_entity_poly.pdbx_seq_one_letter_code
_entity_poly.pdbx_strand_id
1 'polypeptide(L)'
;MPTEFNPGCERPAKKEKSPSIDIEVQNNEEKKEEQVMLKVGKPVPEFTAPAYYQGKFMNVDLSEYKGKWLLLCFYPGDFTFV
;
A
#
# COMPACT_ATOMS: atom_id res chain seq x y z
N MET A 1 -10.98 -10.36 4.80
CA MET A 1 -12.00 -9.33 5.09
C MET A 1 -11.21 -8.23 5.76
N PRO A 2 -11.23 -7.00 5.22
CA PRO A 2 -10.42 -5.90 5.74
C PRO A 2 -10.69 -5.67 7.22
N THR A 3 -9.67 -5.22 7.95
CA THR A 3 -9.75 -5.09 9.41
C THR A 3 -10.31 -3.73 9.81
N GLU A 4 -11.45 -3.70 10.50
CA GLU A 4 -12.07 -2.46 11.00
C GLU A 4 -11.20 -1.80 12.09
N PHE A 5 -11.17 -0.47 12.12
CA PHE A 5 -10.49 0.29 13.18
C PHE A 5 -11.28 1.54 13.56
N ASN A 6 -11.06 2.02 14.80
CA ASN A 6 -11.70 3.25 15.29
C ASN A 6 -10.92 4.47 14.78
N PRO A 7 -11.55 5.36 14.00
CA PRO A 7 -10.90 6.58 13.52
C PRO A 7 -10.73 7.59 14.67
N GLY A 8 -9.70 8.43 14.59
CA GLY A 8 -9.47 9.57 15.48
C GLY A 8 -8.87 10.75 14.71
N CYS A 9 -8.50 11.82 15.42
CA CYS A 9 -7.79 12.96 14.82
C CYS A 9 -6.36 12.62 14.37
N GLU A 10 -5.84 11.49 14.82
CA GLU A 10 -4.49 11.03 14.52
C GLU A 10 -4.44 10.37 13.15
N ARG A 11 -3.36 10.65 12.40
CA ARG A 11 -3.18 10.07 11.07
C ARG A 11 -3.07 8.54 11.22
N PRO A 12 -3.87 7.75 10.47
CA PRO A 12 -3.80 6.30 10.55
C PRO A 12 -2.36 5.82 10.29
N ALA A 13 -1.87 4.97 11.17
CA ALA A 13 -0.52 4.44 11.10
C ALA A 13 -0.31 3.69 9.80
N LYS A 14 0.71 4.07 9.02
CA LYS A 14 1.15 3.31 7.86
C LYS A 14 1.74 2.00 8.40
N LYS A 15 1.05 0.88 8.21
CA LYS A 15 1.66 -0.44 8.40
C LYS A 15 2.70 -0.62 7.30
N GLU A 16 3.93 -0.22 7.58
CA GLU A 16 5.06 -0.54 6.72
C GLU A 16 5.33 -2.04 6.83
N LYS A 17 4.71 -2.83 5.95
CA LYS A 17 5.33 -4.08 5.54
C LYS A 17 6.46 -3.67 4.59
N SER A 18 7.61 -3.32 5.15
CA SER A 18 8.86 -3.41 4.40
C SER A 18 8.91 -4.80 3.77
N PRO A 19 9.30 -4.94 2.51
CA PRO A 19 9.58 -6.27 2.00
C PRO A 19 10.75 -6.79 2.85
N SER A 20 10.48 -7.77 3.71
CA SER A 20 11.49 -8.66 4.28
C SER A 20 12.05 -9.45 3.10
N ILE A 21 12.97 -8.81 2.41
CA ILE A 21 13.89 -9.45 1.50
C ILE A 21 14.93 -10.07 2.42
N ASP A 22 14.83 -11.39 2.64
CA ASP A 22 15.93 -12.19 3.17
C ASP A 22 17.04 -12.20 2.11
N ILE A 23 17.80 -11.12 2.01
CA ILE A 23 19.10 -11.10 1.34
C ILE A 23 20.13 -10.95 2.45
N GLU A 24 20.90 -12.02 2.63
CA GLU A 24 22.13 -12.01 3.40
C GLU A 24 22.99 -10.82 2.97
N VAL A 25 23.32 -9.99 3.95
CA VAL A 25 24.09 -8.76 3.80
C VAL A 25 25.51 -9.08 3.36
N GLN A 26 25.89 -8.64 2.15
CA GLN A 26 27.27 -8.28 1.85
C GLN A 26 27.33 -6.79 1.47
N ASN A 27 28.26 -6.11 2.14
CA ASN A 27 28.43 -4.67 2.23
C ASN A 27 28.82 -3.98 0.92
N ASN A 28 28.58 -2.66 0.93
CA ASN A 28 29.03 -1.60 0.02
C ASN A 28 28.32 -1.57 -1.34
N GLU A 29 27.47 -0.56 -1.53
CA GLU A 29 27.80 0.63 -2.35
C GLU A 29 26.61 1.61 -2.33
N GLU A 30 26.93 2.87 -2.61
CA GLU A 30 26.08 4.07 -2.65
C GLU A 30 24.57 3.83 -2.77
N LYS A 31 23.81 4.44 -1.85
CA LYS A 31 22.35 4.44 -1.81
C LYS A 31 21.81 5.23 -3.02
N LYS A 32 21.93 4.66 -4.21
CA LYS A 32 21.19 5.09 -5.39
C LYS A 32 19.73 4.94 -5.02
N GLU A 33 19.01 6.04 -4.96
CA GLU A 33 17.54 6.02 -4.84
C GLU A 33 17.01 5.26 -6.06
N GLU A 34 16.87 3.94 -5.92
CA GLU A 34 16.32 3.10 -6.96
C GLU A 34 14.82 3.39 -6.98
N GLN A 35 14.44 4.33 -7.85
CA GLN A 35 13.06 4.64 -8.18
C GLN A 35 12.38 3.34 -8.60
N VAL A 36 11.60 2.75 -7.68
CA VAL A 36 10.80 1.55 -7.96
C VAL A 36 9.69 1.93 -8.93
N MET A 37 9.98 1.85 -10.22
CA MET A 37 8.97 1.97 -11.26
C MET A 37 8.13 0.69 -11.29
N LEU A 38 6.80 0.84 -11.27
CA LEU A 38 5.88 -0.27 -11.50
C LEU A 38 6.06 -0.80 -12.92
N LYS A 39 6.29 -2.11 -13.06
CA LYS A 39 6.50 -2.77 -14.36
C LYS A 39 5.34 -3.71 -14.66
N VAL A 40 4.82 -3.64 -15.88
CA VAL A 40 3.77 -4.55 -16.36
C VAL A 40 4.28 -6.00 -16.32
N GLY A 41 3.42 -6.92 -15.85
CA GLY A 41 3.75 -8.34 -15.74
C GLY A 41 4.66 -8.69 -14.54
N LYS A 42 5.09 -7.71 -13.75
CA LYS A 42 5.75 -7.96 -12.46
C LYS A 42 4.72 -7.95 -11.33
N PRO A 43 4.97 -8.69 -10.23
CA PRO A 43 4.15 -8.61 -9.03
C PRO A 43 4.08 -7.17 -8.55
N VAL A 44 2.88 -6.73 -8.20
CA VAL A 44 2.65 -5.44 -7.56
C VAL A 44 3.25 -5.46 -6.15
N PRO A 45 3.88 -4.37 -5.69
CA PRO A 45 4.35 -4.26 -4.31
C PRO A 45 3.19 -4.43 -3.32
N GLU A 46 3.43 -5.19 -2.26
CA GLU A 46 2.46 -5.34 -1.17
C GLU A 46 2.29 -3.99 -0.46
N PHE A 47 1.04 -3.61 -0.20
CA PHE A 47 0.73 -2.43 0.60
C PHE A 47 -0.49 -2.68 1.49
N THR A 48 -0.50 -1.94 2.60
CA THR A 48 -1.65 -1.79 3.48
C THR A 48 -2.04 -0.32 3.48
N ALA A 49 -3.32 -0.03 3.27
CA ALA A 49 -3.84 1.33 3.31
C ALA A 49 -5.13 1.41 4.13
N PRO A 50 -5.31 2.50 4.92
CA PRO A 50 -6.60 2.80 5.50
C PRO A 50 -7.59 3.19 4.39
N ALA A 51 -8.82 2.69 4.49
CA ALA A 51 -9.90 2.98 3.56
C ALA A 51 -11.21 3.19 4.31
N TYR A 52 -12.13 3.90 3.66
CA TYR A 52 -13.52 4.01 4.09
C TYR A 52 -14.39 3.17 3.16
N TYR A 53 -15.12 2.20 3.73
CA TYR A 53 -15.97 1.29 2.97
C TYR A 53 -17.24 0.98 3.78
N GLN A 54 -18.40 1.12 3.14
CA GLN A 54 -19.72 0.82 3.72
C GLN A 54 -19.96 1.47 5.10
N GLY A 55 -19.59 2.74 5.26
CA GLY A 55 -19.82 3.46 6.52
C GLY A 55 -18.71 3.29 7.56
N LYS A 56 -17.69 2.47 7.27
CA LYS A 56 -16.69 2.05 8.26
C LYS A 56 -15.26 2.34 7.81
N PHE A 57 -14.39 2.59 8.77
CA PHE A 57 -12.95 2.70 8.57
C PHE A 57 -12.30 1.33 8.72
N MET A 58 -11.49 0.94 7.74
CA MET A 58 -10.83 -0.36 7.71
C MET A 58 -9.44 -0.28 7.08
N ASN A 59 -8.55 -1.17 7.49
CA ASN A 59 -7.27 -1.38 6.83
C ASN A 59 -7.42 -2.44 5.75
N VAL A 60 -7.05 -2.06 4.54
CA VAL A 60 -7.11 -2.90 3.34
C VAL A 60 -5.69 -3.36 3.00
N ASP A 61 -5.48 -4.68 3.03
CA ASP A 61 -4.25 -5.32 2.58
C ASP A 61 -4.42 -5.83 1.15
N LEU A 62 -3.45 -5.57 0.28
CA LEU A 62 -3.50 -6.03 -1.12
C LEU A 62 -3.53 -7.56 -1.23
N SER A 63 -2.86 -8.26 -0.31
CA SER A 63 -2.82 -9.72 -0.23
C SER A 63 -4.20 -10.37 -0.11
N GLU A 64 -5.20 -9.68 0.46
CA GLU A 64 -6.58 -10.19 0.60
C GLU A 64 -7.32 -10.35 -0.73
N TYR A 65 -6.84 -9.70 -1.79
CA TYR A 65 -7.45 -9.71 -3.12
C TYR A 65 -6.77 -10.68 -4.08
N LYS A 66 -5.80 -11.47 -3.62
CA LYS A 66 -5.16 -12.51 -4.45
C LYS A 66 -6.21 -13.49 -4.98
N GLY A 67 -6.12 -13.78 -6.29
CA GLY A 67 -7.09 -14.64 -6.99
C GLY A 67 -8.32 -13.91 -7.52
N LYS A 68 -8.47 -12.60 -7.28
CA LYS A 68 -9.52 -11.76 -7.86
C LYS A 68 -8.89 -10.73 -8.81
N TRP A 69 -9.65 -10.32 -9.82
CA TRP A 69 -9.30 -9.14 -10.60
C TRP A 69 -9.51 -7.89 -9.76
N LEU A 70 -8.49 -7.02 -9.73
CA LEU A 70 -8.50 -5.76 -8.99
C LEU A 70 -8.20 -4.61 -9.96
N LEU A 71 -9.01 -3.56 -9.90
CA LEU A 71 -8.75 -2.28 -10.55
C LEU A 71 -8.32 -1.26 -9.48
N LEU A 72 -7.09 -0.75 -9.57
CA LEU A 72 -6.58 0.28 -8.68
C LEU A 72 -6.46 1.59 -9.45
N CYS A 73 -7.17 2.63 -9.01
CA CYS A 73 -7.18 3.94 -9.63
C CYS A 73 -6.61 4.98 -8.66
N PHE A 74 -5.69 5.81 -9.15
CA PHE A 74 -5.22 7.00 -8.44
C PHE A 74 -5.91 8.23 -9.04
N TYR A 75 -6.38 9.13 -8.20
CA TYR A 75 -6.99 10.40 -8.62
C TYR A 75 -6.39 11.57 -7.81
N PRO A 76 -6.41 12.81 -8.33
CA PRO A 76 -5.61 13.91 -7.78
C PRO A 76 -6.01 14.37 -6.37
N GLY A 77 -7.31 14.36 -6.03
CA GLY A 77 -7.77 14.76 -4.71
C GLY A 77 -9.29 14.81 -4.60
N ASP A 78 -9.77 14.83 -3.36
CA ASP A 78 -11.17 15.05 -3.02
C ASP A 78 -11.49 16.55 -3.03
N PHE A 79 -12.74 16.91 -3.36
CA PHE A 79 -13.25 18.30 -3.33
C PHE A 79 -12.42 19.31 -4.16
N THR A 80 -11.88 18.87 -5.29
CA THR A 80 -11.20 19.76 -6.23
C THR A 80 -12.20 20.51 -7.11
N PHE A 81 -11.77 21.60 -7.73
CA PHE A 81 -12.57 22.33 -8.71
C PHE A 81 -12.77 21.52 -10.00
N VAL A 82 -13.92 21.72 -10.65
CA VAL A 82 -14.25 21.18 -11.98
C VAL A 82 -14.16 22.30 -13.00
#